data_AF-A0A0A8EFF4-F1
#
_entry.id   AF-A0A0A8EFF4-F1
#
_cell.length_a   1.000
_cell.length_b   1.000
_cell.length_c   1.000
_cell.angle_alpha   90.00
_cell.angle_beta   90.00
_cell.angle_gamma   90.00
#
_symmetry.space_group_name_H-M   'P 1'
#
loop_
_entity.id
_entity.type
_entity.pdbx_description
1 polymer ?
#
loop_
_entity_poly.entity_id
_entity_poly.type
_entity_poly.pdbx_seq_one_letter_code
_entity_poly.pdbx_strand_id
1 'polypeptide(L)' 'MEGRGEELRRIELLLSDALGGQSGALLLHGEAGIGKAGLLEHAAARAQGLRVLRVEGIESEMELGFSGLHQLFLPVL' A
#
# COMPACT_ATOMS: atom_id res chain seq x y z
N MET A 1 8.20 14.17 -9.42
CA MET A 1 7.13 14.17 -8.39
C MET A 1 7.15 15.49 -7.62
N GLU A 2 7.11 16.62 -8.32
CA GLU A 2 7.04 17.93 -7.65
C GLU A 2 5.61 18.09 -7.08
N GLY A 3 5.50 18.51 -5.82
CA GLY A 3 4.21 18.73 -5.14
C GLY A 3 3.66 17.58 -4.29
N ARG A 4 4.35 16.44 -4.16
CA ARG A 4 3.90 15.26 -3.37
C ARG A 4 4.62 15.09 -2.02
N GLY A 5 5.31 16.12 -1.55
CA GLY A 5 6.27 16.01 -0.45
C GLY A 5 5.64 15.49 0.84
N GLU A 6 4.41 15.93 1.15
CA GLU A 6 3.73 15.53 2.39
C GLU A 6 3.22 14.08 2.33
N GLU A 7 2.65 13.64 1.21
CA GLU A 7 2.23 12.24 1.05
C GLU A 7 3.42 11.28 1.10
N LEU A 8 4.51 11.64 0.43
CA LEU A 8 5.75 10.86 0.48
C LEU A 8 6.29 10.79 1.91
N ARG A 9 6.33 11.91 2.63
CA ARG A 9 6.79 11.94 4.03
C ARG A 9 5.95 11.03 4.93
N ARG A 10 4.63 10.98 4.75
CA ARG A 10 3.76 10.08 5.53
C ARG A 10 4.01 8.62 5.23
N ILE A 11 4.28 8.27 3.97
CA ILE A 11 4.69 6.92 3.58
C ILE A 11 6.01 6.53 4.24
N GLU A 12 7.03 7.40 4.17
CA GLU A 12 8.34 7.11 4.77
C GLU A 12 8.25 6.93 6.30
N LEU A 13 7.46 7.77 6.98
CA LEU A 13 7.21 7.61 8.43
C LEU A 13 6.58 6.25 8.73
N LEU A 14 5.53 5.87 8.00
CA LEU A 14 4.85 4.59 8.21
C LEU A 14 5.81 3.40 8.04
N LEU A 15 6.67 3.43 7.02
CA LEU A 15 7.66 2.38 6.78
C LEU A 15 8.73 2.34 7.89
N SER A 16 9.20 3.51 8.34
CA SER A 16 10.16 3.62 9.44
C SER A 16 9.58 3.08 10.75
N ASP A 17 8.34 3.43 11.06
CA ASP A 17 7.64 2.95 12.26
C ASP A 17 7.45 1.42 12.22
N ALA A 18 7.08 0.88 11.05
CA ALA A 18 6.95 -0.56 10.83
C ALA A 18 8.27 -1.31 11.04
N LEU A 19 9.40 -0.77 10.55
CA LEU A 19 10.73 -1.32 10.82
C LEU A 19 11.10 -1.27 12.31
N GLY A 20 10.59 -0.27 13.04
CA GLY A 20 10.70 -0.16 14.49
C GLY A 20 9.76 -1.09 15.28
N GLY A 21 8.96 -1.93 14.61
CA GLY A 21 8.02 -2.86 15.23
C GLY A 21 6.64 -2.26 15.54
N GLN A 22 6.40 -1.00 15.14
CA GLN A 22 5.13 -0.32 15.36
C GLN A 22 4.21 -0.51 14.15
N SER A 23 2.98 -0.96 14.37
CA SER A 23 2.00 -1.10 13.29
C SER A 23 1.30 0.22 12.97
N GLY A 24 0.83 0.36 11.72
CA GLY A 24 0.07 1.51 11.28
C GLY A 24 -0.65 1.27 9.95
N ALA A 25 -1.52 2.19 9.58
CA ALA A 25 -2.25 2.15 8.31
C ALA A 25 -2.36 3.56 7.71
N LEU A 26 -2.32 3.65 6.39
CA LEU A 26 -2.48 4.89 5.64
C LEU A 26 -3.47 4.69 4.49
N LEU A 27 -4.51 5.52 4.45
CA LEU A 27 -5.49 5.54 3.36
C LEU A 27 -5.09 6.60 2.33
N LEU A 28 -4.90 6.18 1.08
CA LEU A 28 -4.74 7.09 -0.06
C LEU A 28 -6.09 7.35 -0.71
N HIS A 29 -6.63 8.55 -0.49
CA HIS A 29 -7.90 8.99 -1.06
C HIS A 29 -7.68 10.10 -2.09
N GLY A 30 -8.50 10.10 -3.15
CA GLY A 30 -8.43 11.07 -4.23
C GLY A 30 -9.08 10.54 -5.50
N GLU A 31 -9.19 11.38 -6.52
CA GLU A 31 -9.84 11.06 -7.78
C GLU A 31 -9.12 9.96 -8.58
N ALA A 32 -9.81 9.36 -9.54
CA ALA A 32 -9.19 8.44 -10.49
C ALA A 32 -8.10 9.18 -11.29
N GLY A 33 -6.97 8.53 -11.55
CA GLY A 33 -5.86 9.13 -12.31
C GLY A 33 -4.99 10.13 -11.55
N ILE A 34 -5.32 10.49 -10.30
CA ILE A 34 -4.53 11.45 -9.49
C ILE A 34 -3.14 10.94 -9.08
N GLY A 35 -2.78 9.69 -9.41
CA GLY A 35 -1.45 9.14 -9.13
C GLY A 35 -1.32 8.35 -7.82
N LYS A 36 -2.44 7.88 -7.22
CA LYS A 36 -2.42 6.99 -6.05
C LYS A 36 -1.57 5.73 -6.27
N ALA A 37 -1.67 5.11 -7.44
CA ALA A 37 -0.85 3.96 -7.81
C ALA A 37 0.66 4.28 -7.77
N GLY A 38 1.06 5.47 -8.23
CA GLY A 38 2.45 5.91 -8.15
C GLY A 38 2.96 6.09 -6.72
N LEU A 39 2.09 6.53 -5.79
CA LEU A 39 2.43 6.58 -4.36
C LEU A 39 2.58 5.17 -3.74
N LEU A 40 1.76 4.21 -4.14
CA LEU A 40 1.90 2.81 -3.73
C LEU A 40 3.19 2.17 -4.27
N GLU A 41 3.54 2.45 -5.53
CA GLU A 41 4.82 1.99 -6.09
C GLU A 41 6.02 2.58 -5.36
N HIS A 42 5.96 3.88 -5.03
CA HIS A 42 6.98 4.52 -4.20
C HIS A 42 7.12 3.82 -2.84
N ALA A 43 6.01 3.55 -2.16
CA ALA A 43 6.01 2.84 -0.88
C ALA A 43 6.67 1.45 -1.00
N ALA A 44 6.29 0.68 -2.02
CA ALA A 44 6.85 -0.65 -2.27
C ALA A 44 8.36 -0.60 -2.57
N ALA A 45 8.82 0.38 -3.36
CA ALA A 45 10.23 0.57 -3.68
C ALA A 45 11.08 0.97 -2.47
N ARG A 46 10.46 1.61 -1.46
CA ARG A 46 11.12 2.10 -0.24
C ARG A 46 11.03 1.16 0.95
N ALA A 47 10.24 0.10 0.86
CA ALA A 47 10.01 -0.87 1.94
C ALA A 47 11.18 -1.85 2.16
N GLN A 48 12.43 -1.38 2.07
CA GLN A 48 13.62 -2.21 2.28
C GLN A 48 13.61 -2.79 3.70
N GLY A 49 13.90 -4.10 3.82
CA GLY A 49 13.84 -4.81 5.10
C GLY A 49 12.43 -5.25 5.53
N LEU A 50 11.39 -4.90 4.76
CA LEU A 50 10.02 -5.38 4.95
C LEU A 50 9.64 -6.35 3.84
N ARG A 51 8.69 -7.26 4.12
CA ARG A 51 8.03 -8.06 3.08
C ARG A 51 6.84 -7.29 2.55
N VAL A 52 6.82 -7.02 1.26
CA VAL A 52 5.70 -6.34 0.59
C VAL A 52 4.74 -7.38 0.03
N LEU A 53 3.48 -7.30 0.43
CA LEU A 53 2.37 -8.04 -0.17
C LEU A 53 1.46 -7.05 -0.89
N ARG A 54 0.97 -7.42 -2.07
CA ARG A 54 0.13 -6.56 -2.90
C ARG A 54 -1.13 -7.31 -3.31
N VAL A 55 -2.22 -6.58 -3.37
CA VAL A 55 -3.51 -7.04 -3.90
C VAL A 55 -4.16 -5.87 -4.62
N GLU A 56 -4.94 -6.19 -5.65
CA GLU A 56 -5.75 -5.23 -6.38
C GLU A 56 -7.23 -5.57 -6.14
N GLY A 57 -8.05 -4.53 -5.99
CA GLY A 57 -9.49 -4.72 -5.96
C GLY A 57 -10.01 -4.94 -7.37
N ILE A 58 -10.64 -6.08 -7.62
CA ILE A 58 -11.27 -6.40 -8.90
C ILE A 58 -12.78 -6.19 -8.75
N GLU A 59 -13.36 -5.30 -9.55
CA GLU A 59 -14.79 -4.96 -9.47
C GLU A 59 -15.70 -6.19 -9.63
N SER A 60 -15.33 -7.13 -10.51
CA SER A 60 -16.09 -8.37 -10.69
C SER A 60 -16.07 -9.30 -9.46
N GLU A 61 -15.18 -9.06 -8.49
CA GLU A 61 -15.07 -9.85 -7.26
C GLU A 61 -15.78 -9.21 -6.06
N MET A 62 -16.52 -8.12 -6.24
CA MET A 62 -17.20 -7.43 -5.12
C MET A 62 -18.12 -8.35 -4.30
N GLU A 63 -18.74 -9.35 -4.95
CA GLU A 63 -19.63 -10.33 -4.30
C GLU A 63 -18.87 -11.50 -3.64
N LEU A 64 -17.55 -11.60 -3.86
CA LEU A 64 -16.71 -12.65 -3.31
C LEU A 64 -16.04 -12.18 -2.03
N GLY A 65 -16.73 -12.34 -0.91
CA GLY A 65 -16.21 -12.02 0.42
C GLY A 65 -14.82 -12.60 0.65
N PHE A 66 -13.89 -11.74 1.11
CA PHE A 66 -12.50 -12.08 1.42
C PHE A 66 -11.61 -12.53 0.25
N SER A 67 -12.03 -12.42 -1.02
CA SER A 67 -11.20 -12.81 -2.17
C SER A 67 -9.82 -12.13 -2.15
N GLY A 68 -9.79 -10.82 -1.87
CA GLY A 68 -8.56 -10.05 -1.79
C GLY A 68 -7.64 -10.46 -0.64
N LEU A 69 -8.19 -10.81 0.53
CA LEU A 69 -7.36 -11.31 1.64
C LEU A 69 -6.76 -12.67 1.30
N HIS A 70 -7.54 -13.56 0.70
CA HIS A 70 -7.03 -14.84 0.23
C HIS A 70 -5.87 -14.63 -0.74
N GLN A 71 -6.04 -13.80 -1.78
CA GLN A 71 -4.99 -13.47 -2.74
C GLN A 71 -3.75 -12.86 -2.07
N LEU A 72 -3.94 -11.96 -1.09
CA LEU A 72 -2.86 -11.29 -0.39
C LEU A 72 -1.98 -12.25 0.42
N PHE A 73 -2.55 -13.30 1.00
CA PHE A 73 -1.82 -14.26 1.85
C PHE A 73 -1.23 -15.44 1.08
N LEU A 74 -1.69 -15.75 -0.13
CA LEU A 74 -1.12 -16.82 -0.96
C LEU A 74 0.42 -16.82 -1.08
N PRO A 75 1.11 -15.66 -1.20
CA PRO A 75 2.58 -15.64 -1.32
C PRO A 75 3.35 -16.01 -0.04
N VAL A 76 2.67 -16.16 1.10
CA VAL A 76 3.30 -16.33 2.42
C VAL A 76 2.74 -17.48 3.26
N LEU A 77 1.76 -18.21 2.73
CA LEU A 77 1.26 -19.48 3.27
C LEU A 77 2.05 -20.64 2.67
#